data_AF-A0A521LWL0-F1
#
_entry.id   AF-A0A521LWL0-F1
#
_cell.length_a   1.000
_cell.length_b   1.000
_cell.length_c   1.000
_cell.angle_alpha   90.00
_cell.angle_beta   90.00
_cell.angle_gamma   90.00
#
_symmetry.space_group_name_H-M   'P 1'
#
loop_
_entity.id
_entity.type
_entity.pdbx_description
1 polymer ?
#
loop_
_entity_poly.entity_id
_entity_poly.type
_entity_poly.pdbx_seq_one_letter_code
_entity_poly.pdbx_strand_id
1 'polypeptide(L)'
;MNPSRGAAMTDRALLRAQGEVLRQKLFGDDDGAPALMRTLNTEAVYGAIWSRPGLALDDRMVCALAALGAVQRLPRLGRHVVAALDLGLSARAIVEILIQIGIYAGFAASEEAVEAAAKVFAARGVAMPEETAREDSLEALSARGRELMQKLHGSRASEGYAAPGNDVTGALYPLAVQYGYGEIWFRPGLDLRRRALVAVAAFTALKLDGQVKKFGQSALNMGLSRTEVIEAVIQTAPLSGFAPALNALGGLSEVLGGAS
;
A
#
# COMPACT_ATOMS: atom_id res chain seq x y z
N MET A 1 20.63 27.45 5.99
CA MET A 1 19.37 27.90 5.36
C MET A 1 19.27 27.26 3.99
N ASN A 2 18.36 26.29 3.82
CA ASN A 2 18.21 25.53 2.56
C ASN A 2 17.06 26.16 1.73
N PRO A 3 17.34 26.83 0.60
CA PRO A 3 16.33 27.57 -0.16
C PRO A 3 15.39 26.67 -1.00
N SER A 4 15.44 25.34 -0.86
CA SER A 4 14.63 24.41 -1.67
C SER A 4 13.27 24.01 -1.07
N ARG A 5 12.90 24.50 0.12
CA ARG A 5 11.69 24.03 0.84
C ARG A 5 10.36 24.74 0.51
N GLY A 6 10.29 25.63 -0.49
CA GLY A 6 9.08 26.47 -0.68
C GLY A 6 8.61 26.78 -2.09
N ALA A 7 9.23 26.27 -3.15
CA ALA A 7 9.08 26.88 -4.49
C ALA A 7 8.18 26.16 -5.52
N ALA A 8 7.38 25.13 -5.20
CA ALA A 8 6.78 24.30 -6.26
C ALA A 8 5.29 23.91 -6.13
N MET A 9 4.47 24.53 -5.28
CA MET A 9 3.02 24.22 -5.20
C MET A 9 2.11 25.45 -5.10
N THR A 10 2.45 26.55 -5.76
CA THR A 10 1.65 27.80 -5.68
C THR A 10 0.86 28.12 -6.95
N ASP A 11 1.13 27.44 -8.07
CA ASP A 11 0.42 27.68 -9.32
C ASP A 11 -0.61 26.58 -9.63
N ARG A 12 -1.89 26.94 -9.49
CA ARG A 12 -3.02 26.07 -9.81
C ARG A 12 -3.07 25.69 -11.29
N ALA A 13 -2.61 26.56 -12.19
CA ALA A 13 -2.60 26.28 -13.63
C ALA A 13 -1.63 25.14 -13.95
N LEU A 14 -0.42 25.18 -13.39
CA LEU A 14 0.56 24.09 -13.50
C LEU A 14 0.03 22.77 -12.95
N LEU A 15 -0.56 22.80 -11.74
CA LEU A 15 -1.14 21.61 -11.11
C LEU A 15 -2.25 20.99 -11.97
N ARG A 16 -3.11 21.81 -12.58
CA ARG A 16 -4.15 21.33 -13.49
C ARG A 16 -3.57 20.74 -14.78
N ALA A 17 -2.58 21.40 -15.38
CA ALA A 17 -1.96 20.93 -16.62
C ALA A 17 -1.30 19.57 -16.43
N GLN A 18 -0.45 19.41 -15.41
CA GLN A 18 0.20 18.12 -15.14
C GLN A 18 -0.78 17.07 -14.64
N GLY A 19 -1.77 17.50 -13.84
CA GLY A 19 -2.81 16.63 -13.34
C GLY A 19 -3.68 16.04 -14.46
N GLU A 20 -3.98 16.82 -15.50
CA GLU A 20 -4.74 16.34 -16.65
C GLU A 20 -3.96 15.29 -17.44
N VAL A 21 -2.67 15.54 -17.70
CA VAL A 21 -1.78 14.57 -18.35
C VAL A 21 -1.75 13.24 -17.59
N LEU A 22 -1.59 13.30 -16.26
CA LEU A 22 -1.51 12.09 -15.45
C LEU A 22 -2.87 11.40 -15.30
N ARG A 23 -3.96 12.14 -15.11
CA ARG A 23 -5.33 11.61 -15.07
C ARG A 23 -5.65 10.88 -16.38
N GLN A 24 -5.34 11.49 -17.52
CA GLN A 24 -5.58 10.90 -18.83
C GLN A 24 -4.71 9.66 -19.06
N LYS A 25 -3.45 9.67 -18.61
CA LYS A 25 -2.60 8.48 -18.64
C LYS A 25 -3.17 7.31 -17.84
N LEU A 26 -3.76 7.58 -16.66
CA LEU A 26 -4.26 6.53 -15.76
C LEU A 26 -5.67 6.06 -16.10
N PHE A 27 -6.55 6.95 -16.57
CA PHE A 27 -7.98 6.66 -16.70
C PHE A 27 -8.59 7.10 -18.03
N GLY A 28 -7.80 7.63 -18.97
CA GLY A 28 -8.30 8.18 -20.22
C GLY A 28 -9.29 9.33 -20.01
N ASP A 29 -10.34 9.38 -20.82
CA ASP A 29 -11.31 10.47 -20.79
C ASP A 29 -12.25 10.38 -19.57
N ASP A 30 -12.52 9.17 -19.07
CA ASP A 30 -13.38 8.93 -17.92
C ASP A 30 -12.63 8.39 -16.70
N ASP A 31 -12.29 9.28 -15.77
CA ASP A 31 -11.77 8.92 -14.44
C ASP A 31 -12.87 8.47 -13.45
N GLY A 32 -14.12 8.41 -13.91
CA GLY A 32 -15.28 8.05 -13.13
C GLY A 32 -15.58 9.03 -11.99
N ALA A 33 -14.98 10.22 -11.99
CA ALA A 33 -15.31 11.29 -11.06
C ALA A 33 -16.55 12.05 -11.54
N PRO A 34 -17.48 12.43 -10.64
CA PRO A 34 -18.53 13.39 -10.98
C PRO A 34 -17.93 14.65 -11.60
N ALA A 35 -18.57 15.20 -12.64
CA ALA A 35 -18.04 16.35 -13.38
C ALA A 35 -17.69 17.55 -12.46
N LEU A 36 -18.52 17.81 -11.45
CA LEU A 36 -18.31 18.87 -10.45
C LEU A 36 -17.01 18.70 -9.64
N MET A 37 -16.51 17.48 -9.49
CA MET A 37 -15.27 17.18 -8.77
C MET A 37 -14.04 17.13 -9.69
N ARG A 38 -14.23 17.12 -11.02
CA ARG A 38 -13.14 16.84 -11.96
C ARG A 38 -12.00 17.86 -11.85
N THR A 39 -12.30 19.15 -11.86
CA THR A 39 -11.27 20.20 -11.74
C THR A 39 -10.52 20.09 -10.42
N LEU A 40 -11.24 19.84 -9.31
CA LEU A 40 -10.63 19.68 -8.00
C LEU A 40 -9.70 18.45 -7.94
N ASN A 41 -10.15 17.30 -8.47
CA ASN A 41 -9.34 16.08 -8.49
C ASN A 41 -8.13 16.22 -9.42
N THR A 42 -8.31 16.82 -10.59
CA THR A 42 -7.22 17.10 -11.53
C THR A 42 -6.12 17.89 -10.84
N GLU A 43 -6.47 18.95 -10.12
CA GLU A 43 -5.53 19.80 -9.42
C GLU A 43 -4.93 19.13 -8.16
N ALA A 44 -5.78 18.73 -7.21
CA ALA A 44 -5.34 18.32 -5.87
C ALA A 44 -4.89 16.85 -5.80
N VAL A 45 -5.50 15.96 -6.59
CA VAL A 45 -5.19 14.53 -6.56
C VAL A 45 -4.09 14.24 -7.58
N TYR A 46 -4.36 14.46 -8.86
CA TYR A 46 -3.42 14.07 -9.91
C TYR A 46 -2.25 15.04 -10.01
N GLY A 47 -2.53 16.35 -9.97
CA GLY A 47 -1.54 17.40 -10.01
C GLY A 47 -0.66 17.45 -8.76
N ALA A 48 -1.26 17.55 -7.57
CA ALA A 48 -0.48 17.82 -6.36
C ALA A 48 0.04 16.57 -5.62
N ILE A 49 -0.60 15.41 -5.79
CA ILE A 49 -0.25 14.18 -5.04
C ILE A 49 0.38 13.12 -5.94
N TRP A 50 -0.32 12.66 -6.98
CA TRP A 50 0.18 11.58 -7.84
C TRP A 50 1.41 11.99 -8.66
N SER A 51 1.53 13.27 -9.03
CA SER A 51 2.68 13.78 -9.80
C SER A 51 3.92 14.08 -8.95
N ARG A 52 3.88 13.85 -7.63
CA ARG A 52 5.02 14.12 -6.75
C ARG A 52 6.21 13.20 -7.12
N PRO A 53 7.45 13.70 -7.06
CA PRO A 53 8.63 12.86 -7.23
C PRO A 53 8.84 11.97 -5.98
N GLY A 54 9.78 11.02 -6.06
CA GLY A 54 10.23 10.25 -4.90
C GLY A 54 9.54 8.90 -4.68
N LEU A 55 8.50 8.57 -5.45
CA LEU A 55 7.95 7.22 -5.58
C LEU A 55 7.52 6.99 -7.03
N ALA A 56 7.91 5.84 -7.59
CA ALA A 56 7.59 5.47 -8.96
C ALA A 56 6.06 5.32 -9.15
N LEU A 57 5.57 5.56 -10.37
CA LEU A 57 4.12 5.60 -10.65
C LEU A 57 3.44 4.23 -10.44
N ASP A 58 4.12 3.14 -10.79
CA ASP A 58 3.66 1.78 -10.55
C ASP A 58 3.61 1.45 -9.05
N ASP A 59 4.60 1.89 -8.27
CA ASP A 59 4.58 1.77 -6.81
C ASP A 59 3.50 2.66 -6.14
N ARG A 60 3.21 3.84 -6.69
CA ARG A 60 2.04 4.64 -6.27
C ARG A 60 0.74 3.88 -6.51
N MET A 61 0.65 3.15 -7.63
CA MET A 61 -0.49 2.29 -7.92
C MET A 61 -0.58 1.12 -6.94
N VAL A 62 0.54 0.50 -6.55
CA VAL A 62 0.58 -0.53 -5.49
C VAL A 62 -0.05 0.01 -4.19
N CYS A 63 0.36 1.21 -3.75
CA CYS A 63 -0.21 1.87 -2.58
C CYS A 63 -1.72 2.15 -2.75
N ALA A 64 -2.14 2.59 -3.94
CA ALA A 64 -3.54 2.90 -4.21
C ALA A 64 -4.45 1.67 -4.17
N LEU A 65 -4.01 0.55 -4.78
CA LEU A 65 -4.73 -0.73 -4.73
C LEU A 65 -4.84 -1.24 -3.29
N ALA A 66 -3.73 -1.21 -2.54
CA ALA A 66 -3.71 -1.61 -1.14
C ALA A 66 -4.67 -0.78 -0.27
N ALA A 67 -4.64 0.55 -0.41
CA ALA A 67 -5.51 1.44 0.35
C ALA A 67 -6.99 1.25 -0.01
N LEU A 68 -7.34 1.27 -1.30
CA LEU A 68 -8.73 1.11 -1.77
C LEU A 68 -9.31 -0.26 -1.42
N GLY A 69 -8.50 -1.31 -1.54
CA GLY A 69 -8.87 -2.66 -1.10
C GLY A 69 -9.07 -2.70 0.40
N ALA A 70 -8.13 -2.20 1.21
CA ALA A 70 -8.25 -2.24 2.67
C ALA A 70 -9.49 -1.51 3.19
N VAL A 71 -9.87 -0.38 2.59
CA VAL A 71 -11.07 0.40 2.98
C VAL A 71 -12.33 0.07 2.16
N GLN A 72 -12.30 -1.03 1.39
CA GLN A 72 -13.45 -1.57 0.65
C GLN A 72 -14.14 -0.56 -0.28
N ARG A 73 -13.37 0.24 -1.01
CA ARG A 73 -13.87 1.15 -2.05
C ARG A 73 -13.90 0.46 -3.41
N LEU A 74 -14.61 -0.67 -3.50
CA LEU A 74 -14.50 -1.64 -4.58
C LEU A 74 -14.77 -1.09 -6.01
N PRO A 75 -15.78 -0.23 -6.25
CA PRO A 75 -15.96 0.35 -7.59
C PRO A 75 -14.78 1.22 -8.03
N ARG A 76 -14.14 1.92 -7.08
CA ARG A 76 -12.92 2.68 -7.35
C ARG A 76 -11.72 1.75 -7.51
N LEU A 77 -11.62 0.70 -6.70
CA LEU A 77 -10.59 -0.33 -6.84
C LEU A 77 -10.61 -0.93 -8.25
N GLY A 78 -11.77 -1.32 -8.79
CA GLY A 78 -11.88 -1.87 -10.14
C GLY A 78 -11.30 -0.94 -11.22
N ARG A 79 -11.56 0.37 -11.13
CA ARG A 79 -10.94 1.36 -12.05
C ARG A 79 -9.42 1.45 -11.89
N HIS A 80 -8.91 1.32 -10.66
CA HIS A 80 -7.46 1.30 -10.42
C HIS A 80 -6.82 -0.01 -10.87
N VAL A 81 -7.54 -1.14 -10.84
CA VAL A 81 -7.07 -2.41 -11.42
C VAL A 81 -6.91 -2.28 -12.94
N VAL A 82 -7.86 -1.62 -13.62
CA VAL A 82 -7.71 -1.28 -15.05
C VAL A 82 -6.43 -0.47 -15.28
N ALA A 83 -6.27 0.64 -14.57
CA ALA A 83 -5.09 1.50 -14.69
C ALA A 83 -3.77 0.76 -14.34
N ALA A 84 -3.80 -0.15 -13.36
CA ALA A 84 -2.64 -0.95 -12.96
C ALA A 84 -2.18 -1.89 -14.08
N LEU A 85 -3.12 -2.56 -14.76
CA LEU A 85 -2.82 -3.38 -15.93
C LEU A 85 -2.21 -2.54 -17.06
N ASP A 86 -2.75 -1.35 -17.32
CA ASP A 86 -2.26 -0.43 -18.36
C ASP A 86 -0.87 0.14 -18.02
N LEU A 87 -0.53 0.26 -16.74
CA LEU A 87 0.82 0.58 -16.26
C LEU A 87 1.79 -0.61 -16.29
N GLY A 88 1.32 -1.82 -16.62
CA GLY A 88 2.13 -3.02 -16.74
C GLY A 88 2.26 -3.86 -15.46
N LEU A 89 1.47 -3.61 -14.41
CA LEU A 89 1.39 -4.54 -13.28
C LEU A 89 0.73 -5.84 -13.77
N SER A 90 1.34 -6.98 -13.45
CA SER A 90 0.77 -8.28 -13.80
C SER A 90 -0.49 -8.57 -12.97
N ALA A 91 -1.40 -9.37 -13.52
CA ALA A 91 -2.56 -9.86 -12.77
C ALA A 91 -2.15 -10.56 -11.47
N ARG A 92 -1.03 -11.31 -11.49
CA ARG A 92 -0.43 -11.90 -10.29
C ARG A 92 -0.08 -10.84 -9.25
N ALA A 93 0.68 -9.80 -9.63
CA ALA A 93 1.07 -8.75 -8.69
C ALA A 93 -0.15 -8.06 -8.07
N ILE A 94 -1.18 -7.77 -8.87
CA ILE A 94 -2.44 -7.17 -8.40
C ILE A 94 -3.12 -8.09 -7.39
N VAL A 95 -3.31 -9.37 -7.72
CA VAL A 95 -3.95 -10.35 -6.80
C VAL A 95 -3.17 -10.47 -5.50
N GLU A 96 -1.84 -10.50 -5.54
CA GLU A 96 -1.02 -10.62 -4.33
C GLU A 96 -1.04 -9.39 -3.44
N ILE A 97 -1.22 -8.19 -4.00
CA ILE A 97 -1.50 -6.98 -3.21
C ILE A 97 -2.82 -7.15 -2.46
N LEU A 98 -3.85 -7.67 -3.14
CA LEU A 98 -5.19 -7.83 -2.57
C LEU A 98 -5.29 -9.02 -1.59
N ILE A 99 -4.52 -10.09 -1.78
CA ILE A 99 -4.37 -11.16 -0.79
C ILE A 99 -3.66 -10.63 0.45
N GLN A 100 -2.60 -9.83 0.28
CA GLN A 100 -1.84 -9.33 1.42
C GLN A 100 -2.64 -8.33 2.28
N ILE A 101 -3.61 -7.59 1.74
CA ILE A 101 -4.48 -6.80 2.62
C ILE A 101 -5.30 -7.68 3.58
N GLY A 102 -5.48 -8.98 3.31
CA GLY A 102 -6.22 -9.91 4.16
C GLY A 102 -5.67 -10.01 5.59
N ILE A 103 -4.35 -9.88 5.76
CA ILE A 103 -3.72 -9.88 7.10
C ILE A 103 -3.85 -8.54 7.84
N TYR A 104 -4.33 -7.48 7.17
CA TYR A 104 -4.44 -6.14 7.74
C TYR A 104 -5.90 -5.70 7.91
N ALA A 105 -6.73 -5.93 6.89
CA ALA A 105 -8.14 -5.58 6.81
C ALA A 105 -9.08 -6.79 7.03
N GLY A 106 -8.55 -8.01 7.11
CA GLY A 106 -9.30 -9.26 7.23
C GLY A 106 -9.51 -9.98 5.89
N PHE A 107 -9.62 -11.31 5.94
CA PHE A 107 -9.75 -12.13 4.72
C PHE A 107 -11.02 -11.84 3.92
N ALA A 108 -12.15 -11.52 4.57
CA ALA A 108 -13.37 -11.12 3.87
C ALA A 108 -13.16 -9.88 2.97
N ALA A 109 -12.42 -8.87 3.47
CA ALA A 109 -12.07 -7.69 2.69
C ALA A 109 -11.14 -8.03 1.50
N SER A 110 -10.21 -8.97 1.70
CA SER A 110 -9.37 -9.48 0.62
C SER A 110 -10.19 -10.21 -0.45
N GLU A 111 -11.10 -11.09 -0.06
CA GLU A 111 -11.95 -11.86 -0.97
C GLU A 111 -12.80 -10.94 -1.85
N GLU A 112 -13.49 -9.96 -1.26
CA GLU A 112 -14.28 -8.97 -2.00
C GLU A 112 -13.43 -8.12 -2.95
N ALA A 113 -12.20 -7.76 -2.53
CA ALA A 113 -11.28 -7.01 -3.37
C ALA A 113 -10.77 -7.85 -4.56
N VAL A 114 -10.43 -9.12 -4.34
CA VAL A 114 -10.03 -10.06 -5.38
C VAL A 114 -11.18 -10.31 -6.35
N GLU A 115 -12.41 -10.45 -5.88
CA GLU A 115 -13.59 -10.59 -6.74
C GLU A 115 -13.79 -9.35 -7.63
N ALA A 116 -13.60 -8.15 -7.08
CA ALA A 116 -13.64 -6.91 -7.85
C ALA A 116 -12.56 -6.87 -8.95
N ALA A 117 -11.35 -7.34 -8.67
CA ALA A 117 -10.28 -7.46 -9.67
C ALA A 117 -10.59 -8.54 -10.72
N ALA A 118 -11.14 -9.68 -10.32
CA ALA A 118 -11.52 -10.77 -11.22
C ALA A 118 -12.56 -10.32 -12.26
N LYS A 119 -13.55 -9.50 -11.86
CA LYS A 119 -14.52 -8.89 -12.79
C LYS A 119 -13.83 -8.03 -13.85
N VAL A 120 -12.80 -7.28 -13.47
CA VAL A 120 -11.99 -6.48 -14.41
C VAL A 120 -11.17 -7.38 -15.34
N PHE A 121 -10.52 -8.42 -14.80
CA PHE A 121 -9.74 -9.35 -15.60
C PHE A 121 -10.59 -10.06 -16.65
N ALA A 122 -11.77 -10.55 -16.27
CA ALA A 122 -12.72 -11.15 -17.20
C ALA A 122 -13.13 -10.17 -18.31
N ALA A 123 -13.45 -8.92 -17.97
CA ALA A 123 -13.81 -7.89 -18.96
C ALA A 123 -12.65 -7.50 -19.89
N ARG A 124 -11.40 -7.65 -19.43
CA ARG A 124 -10.18 -7.32 -20.20
C ARG A 124 -9.55 -8.53 -20.90
N GLY A 125 -10.16 -9.72 -20.80
CA GLY A 125 -9.60 -10.95 -21.36
C GLY A 125 -8.27 -11.38 -20.70
N VAL A 126 -8.03 -10.95 -19.46
CA VAL A 126 -6.84 -11.32 -18.68
C VAL A 126 -7.17 -12.56 -17.86
N ALA A 127 -6.33 -13.59 -17.92
CA ALA A 127 -6.53 -14.80 -17.15
C ALA A 127 -6.31 -14.55 -15.65
N MET A 128 -7.16 -15.16 -14.81
CA MET A 128 -6.92 -15.20 -13.37
C MET A 128 -5.65 -16.01 -13.09
N PRO A 129 -4.71 -15.51 -12.27
CA PRO A 129 -3.50 -16.26 -11.94
C PRO A 129 -3.83 -17.55 -11.19
N GLU A 130 -3.22 -18.67 -11.59
CA GLU A 130 -3.44 -19.97 -10.95
C GLU A 130 -2.88 -20.02 -9.52
N GLU A 131 -3.56 -20.71 -8.60
CA GLU A 131 -2.98 -20.94 -7.27
C GLU A 131 -1.93 -22.06 -7.35
N THR A 132 -0.71 -21.78 -6.89
CA THR A 132 0.30 -22.81 -6.73
C THR A 132 0.07 -23.52 -5.41
N ALA A 133 -0.01 -24.84 -5.40
CA ALA A 133 -0.09 -25.61 -4.15
C ALA A 133 1.09 -25.28 -3.24
N ARG A 134 0.79 -25.07 -1.95
CA ARG A 134 1.77 -24.76 -0.90
C ARG A 134 1.54 -25.74 0.25
N GLU A 135 2.50 -26.62 0.45
CA GLU A 135 2.41 -27.76 1.38
C GLU A 135 3.38 -27.64 2.56
N ASP A 136 3.95 -26.45 2.76
CA ASP A 136 4.84 -26.16 3.87
C ASP A 136 4.14 -26.46 5.21
N SER A 137 4.83 -27.17 6.11
CA SER A 137 4.29 -27.44 7.45
C SER A 137 4.15 -26.15 8.26
N LEU A 138 3.27 -26.15 9.27
CA LEU A 138 3.15 -25.01 10.21
C LEU A 138 4.48 -24.69 10.90
N GLU A 139 5.34 -25.70 11.13
CA GLU A 139 6.68 -25.50 11.67
C GLU A 139 7.57 -24.72 10.69
N ALA A 140 7.56 -25.10 9.40
CA ALA A 140 8.30 -24.40 8.36
C ALA A 140 7.82 -22.95 8.19
N LEU A 141 6.50 -22.74 8.17
CA LEU A 141 5.90 -21.40 8.14
C LEU A 141 6.30 -20.58 9.36
N SER A 142 6.29 -21.18 10.55
CA SER A 142 6.69 -20.50 11.79
C SER A 142 8.17 -20.10 11.78
N ALA A 143 9.06 -20.98 11.29
CA ALA A 143 10.49 -20.71 11.18
C ALA A 143 10.76 -19.55 10.21
N ARG A 144 10.20 -19.63 9.00
CA ARG A 144 10.30 -18.58 7.98
C ARG A 144 9.70 -17.25 8.44
N GLY A 145 8.55 -17.31 9.11
CA GLY A 145 7.88 -16.14 9.67
C GLY A 145 8.73 -15.42 10.71
N ARG A 146 9.37 -16.16 11.63
CA ARG A 146 10.30 -15.58 12.61
C ARG A 146 11.52 -14.94 11.96
N GLU A 147 12.09 -15.58 10.94
CA GLU A 147 13.21 -15.02 10.18
C GLU A 147 12.82 -13.70 9.50
N LEU A 148 11.67 -13.67 8.81
CA LEU A 148 11.18 -12.44 8.19
C LEU A 148 10.87 -11.35 9.21
N MET A 149 10.26 -11.68 10.35
CA MET A 149 10.02 -10.72 11.42
C MET A 149 11.31 -10.10 11.93
N GLN A 150 12.35 -10.91 12.14
CA GLN A 150 13.66 -10.42 12.55
C GLN A 150 14.25 -9.49 11.49
N LYS A 151 14.14 -9.87 10.21
CA LYS A 151 14.62 -9.05 9.08
C LYS A 151 13.87 -7.72 8.94
N LEU A 152 12.55 -7.72 9.11
CA LEU A 152 11.70 -6.53 9.02
C LEU A 152 11.91 -5.60 10.21
N HIS A 153 11.83 -6.15 11.42
CA HIS A 153 11.67 -5.36 12.64
C HIS A 153 12.97 -5.17 13.43
N GLY A 154 13.98 -6.02 13.21
CA GLY A 154 15.24 -6.00 13.97
C GLY A 154 14.99 -6.27 15.46
N SER A 155 15.58 -5.46 16.35
CA SER A 155 15.36 -5.57 17.80
C SER A 155 13.87 -5.44 18.21
N ARG A 156 13.05 -4.79 17.38
CA ARG A 156 11.61 -4.58 17.63
C ARG A 156 10.74 -5.80 17.29
N ALA A 157 11.34 -6.90 16.83
CA ALA A 157 10.61 -8.10 16.44
C ALA A 157 9.85 -8.74 17.60
N SER A 158 10.33 -8.57 18.83
CA SER A 158 9.75 -9.12 20.06
C SER A 158 9.08 -8.07 20.95
N GLU A 159 8.68 -6.92 20.39
CA GLU A 159 8.06 -5.82 21.14
C GLU A 159 6.55 -5.70 20.88
N GLY A 160 5.84 -5.08 21.83
CA GLY A 160 4.40 -4.81 21.74
C GLY A 160 3.56 -6.09 21.71
N TYR A 161 2.66 -6.22 20.73
CA TYR A 161 1.85 -7.43 20.57
C TYR A 161 2.66 -8.68 20.20
N ALA A 162 3.92 -8.51 19.80
CA ALA A 162 4.85 -9.59 19.47
C ALA A 162 5.68 -10.09 20.67
N ALA A 163 5.44 -9.53 21.86
CA ALA A 163 6.18 -9.89 23.06
C ALA A 163 5.96 -11.38 23.42
N PRO A 164 7.02 -12.19 23.56
CA PRO A 164 6.91 -13.63 23.80
C PRO A 164 6.12 -14.02 25.06
N GLY A 165 6.03 -13.14 26.05
CA GLY A 165 5.29 -13.36 27.30
C GLY A 165 3.90 -12.71 27.34
N ASN A 166 3.34 -12.32 26.19
CA ASN A 166 2.00 -11.74 26.13
C ASN A 166 0.96 -12.84 25.88
N ASP A 167 0.44 -13.41 26.97
CA ASP A 167 -0.52 -14.53 26.90
C ASP A 167 -1.84 -14.15 26.20
N VAL A 168 -2.22 -12.87 26.23
CA VAL A 168 -3.44 -12.39 25.56
C VAL A 168 -3.26 -12.36 24.04
N THR A 169 -2.16 -11.78 23.55
CA THR A 169 -1.90 -11.76 22.10
C THR A 169 -1.43 -13.10 21.57
N GLY A 170 -0.83 -13.94 22.43
CA GLY A 170 -0.41 -15.31 22.12
C GLY A 170 -1.53 -16.21 21.60
N ALA A 171 -2.80 -15.90 21.86
CA ALA A 171 -3.95 -16.62 21.31
C ALA A 171 -4.10 -16.45 19.78
N LEU A 172 -3.58 -15.36 19.20
CA LEU A 172 -3.71 -15.04 17.78
C LEU A 172 -2.36 -14.89 17.07
N TYR A 173 -1.36 -14.34 17.76
CA TYR A 173 -0.09 -13.95 17.17
C TYR A 173 0.67 -15.09 16.46
N PRO A 174 0.64 -16.35 16.92
CA PRO A 174 1.23 -17.47 16.17
C PRO A 174 0.68 -17.60 14.74
N LEU A 175 -0.62 -17.34 14.52
CA LEU A 175 -1.20 -17.33 13.16
C LEU A 175 -0.66 -16.18 12.31
N ALA A 176 -0.43 -15.01 12.91
CA ALA A 176 0.20 -13.89 12.22
C ALA A 176 1.65 -14.22 11.80
N VAL A 177 2.40 -14.93 12.66
CA VAL A 177 3.75 -15.42 12.33
C VAL A 177 3.70 -16.43 11.17
N GLN A 178 2.84 -17.45 11.27
CA GLN A 178 2.74 -18.52 10.29
C GLN A 178 2.21 -18.02 8.95
N TYR A 179 1.01 -17.47 8.93
CA TYR A 179 0.30 -17.14 7.69
C TYR A 179 0.61 -15.73 7.19
N GLY A 180 0.83 -14.78 8.10
CA GLY A 180 1.24 -13.43 7.71
C GLY A 180 2.67 -13.43 7.23
N TYR A 181 3.62 -13.59 8.15
CA TYR A 181 5.05 -13.48 7.83
C TYR A 181 5.60 -14.71 7.11
N GLY A 182 5.18 -15.93 7.47
CA GLY A 182 5.73 -17.17 6.91
C GLY A 182 5.16 -17.57 5.54
N GLU A 183 3.97 -17.10 5.20
CA GLU A 183 3.25 -17.53 4.00
C GLU A 183 2.98 -16.37 3.05
N ILE A 184 2.10 -15.44 3.42
CA ILE A 184 1.61 -14.38 2.54
C ILE A 184 2.74 -13.48 2.04
N TRP A 185 3.72 -13.15 2.88
CA TRP A 185 4.87 -12.35 2.47
C TRP A 185 5.84 -13.06 1.50
N PHE A 186 5.71 -14.38 1.35
CA PHE A 186 6.52 -15.21 0.45
C PHE A 186 5.74 -15.75 -0.74
N ARG A 187 4.50 -15.30 -0.95
CA ARG A 187 3.77 -15.63 -2.17
C ARG A 187 4.44 -15.01 -3.41
N PRO A 188 4.40 -15.65 -4.58
CA PRO A 188 5.15 -15.19 -5.76
C PRO A 188 4.51 -13.96 -6.42
N GLY A 189 5.29 -13.17 -7.14
CA GLY A 189 4.79 -12.08 -7.99
C GLY A 189 4.75 -10.69 -7.35
N LEU A 190 5.10 -10.58 -6.07
CA LEU A 190 5.41 -9.30 -5.43
C LEU A 190 6.67 -9.44 -4.56
N ASP A 191 7.66 -8.59 -4.79
CA ASP A 191 8.89 -8.58 -4.00
C ASP A 191 8.68 -7.96 -2.60
N LEU A 192 9.62 -8.21 -1.69
CA LEU A 192 9.52 -7.73 -0.30
C LEU A 192 9.44 -6.20 -0.20
N ARG A 193 10.04 -5.46 -1.14
CA ARG A 193 9.99 -4.00 -1.17
C ARG A 193 8.55 -3.54 -1.42
N ARG A 194 7.90 -4.06 -2.46
CA ARG A 194 6.49 -3.74 -2.75
C ARG A 194 5.53 -4.29 -1.70
N ARG A 195 5.83 -5.43 -1.08
CA ARG A 195 5.04 -5.91 0.08
C ARG A 195 5.10 -4.95 1.26
N ALA A 196 6.22 -4.27 1.50
CA ALA A 196 6.31 -3.22 2.50
C ALA A 196 5.49 -1.97 2.12
N LEU A 197 5.42 -1.59 0.83
CA LEU A 197 4.51 -0.54 0.35
C LEU A 197 3.04 -0.88 0.64
N VAL A 198 2.62 -2.12 0.33
CA VAL A 198 1.26 -2.60 0.62
C VAL A 198 0.95 -2.46 2.10
N ALA A 199 1.85 -2.90 2.98
CA ALA A 199 1.68 -2.80 4.43
C ALA A 199 1.53 -1.35 4.89
N VAL A 200 2.45 -0.45 4.50
CA VAL A 200 2.41 0.97 4.88
C VAL A 200 1.12 1.61 4.40
N ALA A 201 0.75 1.44 3.14
CA ALA A 201 -0.45 2.04 2.56
C ALA A 201 -1.74 1.50 3.22
N ALA A 202 -1.85 0.19 3.42
CA ALA A 202 -3.02 -0.42 4.07
C ALA A 202 -3.15 0.04 5.53
N PHE A 203 -2.08 0.04 6.32
CA PHE A 203 -2.12 0.51 7.71
C PHE A 203 -2.48 1.98 7.81
N THR A 204 -1.97 2.83 6.91
CA THR A 204 -2.38 4.24 6.87
C THR A 204 -3.86 4.38 6.53
N ALA A 205 -4.36 3.65 5.52
CA ALA A 205 -5.76 3.72 5.12
C ALA A 205 -6.72 3.24 6.22
N LEU A 206 -6.31 2.22 6.99
CA LEU A 206 -7.02 1.67 8.14
C LEU A 206 -6.85 2.50 9.43
N LYS A 207 -6.02 3.55 9.42
CA LYS A 207 -5.74 4.42 10.58
C LYS A 207 -5.09 3.67 11.75
N LEU A 208 -4.24 2.70 11.44
CA LEU A 208 -3.52 1.87 12.41
C LEU A 208 -2.15 2.50 12.73
N ASP A 209 -2.16 3.62 13.46
CA ASP A 209 -0.98 4.48 13.65
C ASP A 209 0.23 3.74 14.24
N GLY A 210 0.02 2.83 15.20
CA GLY A 210 1.09 2.02 15.77
C GLY A 210 1.76 1.10 14.74
N GLN A 211 0.96 0.52 13.83
CA GLN A 211 1.44 -0.31 12.74
C GLN A 211 2.13 0.53 11.67
N VAL A 212 1.62 1.72 11.33
CA VAL A 212 2.31 2.66 10.43
C VAL A 212 3.70 3.01 10.98
N LYS A 213 3.82 3.34 12.27
CA LYS A 213 5.12 3.62 12.90
C LYS A 213 6.07 2.42 12.82
N LYS A 214 5.58 1.21 13.16
CA LYS A 214 6.39 -0.01 13.15
C LYS A 214 6.83 -0.39 11.74
N PHE A 215 5.90 -0.46 10.80
CA PHE A 215 6.14 -0.89 9.42
C PHE A 215 6.81 0.17 8.56
N GLY A 216 6.62 1.47 8.84
CA GLY A 216 7.34 2.54 8.16
C GLY A 216 8.85 2.50 8.42
N GLN A 217 9.28 2.20 9.65
CA GLN A 217 10.69 1.89 9.93
C GLN A 217 11.14 0.60 9.25
N SER A 218 10.29 -0.43 9.28
CA SER A 218 10.63 -1.76 8.76
C SER A 218 10.75 -1.80 7.24
N ALA A 219 10.04 -0.89 6.55
CA ALA A 219 10.13 -0.68 5.12
C ALA A 219 11.56 -0.30 4.68
N LEU A 220 12.31 0.42 5.53
CA LEU A 220 13.71 0.75 5.25
C LEU A 220 14.60 -0.50 5.15
N ASN A 221 14.31 -1.50 5.99
CA ASN A 221 15.01 -2.79 5.96
C ASN A 221 14.65 -3.63 4.73
N MET A 222 13.57 -3.28 4.02
CA MET A 222 13.13 -3.93 2.78
C MET A 222 13.56 -3.15 1.52
N GLY A 223 14.53 -2.23 1.65
CA GLY A 223 15.10 -1.51 0.53
C GLY A 223 14.32 -0.26 0.09
N LEU A 224 13.35 0.20 0.89
CA LEU A 224 12.76 1.52 0.68
C LEU A 224 13.64 2.61 1.28
N SER A 225 13.72 3.73 0.59
CA SER A 225 14.21 4.98 1.14
C SER A 225 13.16 5.62 2.05
N ARG A 226 13.63 6.51 2.94
CA ARG A 226 12.75 7.36 3.76
C ARG A 226 11.77 8.16 2.90
N THR A 227 12.21 8.65 1.74
CA THR A 227 11.37 9.39 0.79
C THR A 227 10.24 8.52 0.26
N GLU A 228 10.52 7.29 -0.17
CA GLU A 228 9.50 6.38 -0.70
C GLU A 228 8.45 6.01 0.35
N VAL A 229 8.86 5.79 1.61
CA VAL A 229 7.92 5.53 2.72
C VAL A 229 6.99 6.72 2.96
N ILE A 230 7.54 7.94 2.96
CA ILE A 230 6.75 9.18 3.13
C ILE A 230 5.77 9.36 1.96
N GLU A 231 6.24 9.17 0.73
CA GLU A 231 5.40 9.30 -0.47
C GLU A 231 4.33 8.21 -0.54
N ALA A 232 4.59 7.00 -0.04
CA ALA A 232 3.59 5.94 0.09
C ALA A 232 2.44 6.34 1.03
N VAL A 233 2.73 6.97 2.16
CA VAL A 233 1.72 7.51 3.08
C VAL A 233 0.94 8.65 2.42
N ILE A 234 1.63 9.60 1.79
CA ILE A 234 1.00 10.73 1.08
C ILE A 234 0.05 10.23 -0.02
N GLN A 235 0.43 9.16 -0.73
CA GLN A 235 -0.38 8.56 -1.80
C GLN A 235 -1.75 8.06 -1.32
N THR A 236 -1.91 7.75 -0.03
CA THR A 236 -3.20 7.32 0.53
C THR A 236 -4.18 8.48 0.79
N ALA A 237 -3.69 9.72 0.92
CA ALA A 237 -4.50 10.88 1.29
C ALA A 237 -5.77 11.09 0.42
N PRO A 238 -5.72 10.99 -0.93
CA PRO A 238 -6.92 11.14 -1.76
C PRO A 238 -7.89 9.94 -1.69
N LEU A 239 -7.47 8.81 -1.10
CA LEU A 239 -8.21 7.55 -1.08
C LEU A 239 -8.87 7.30 0.29
N SER A 240 -8.15 7.60 1.37
CA SER A 240 -8.59 7.39 2.76
C SER A 240 -8.64 8.66 3.62
N GLY A 241 -8.25 9.82 3.07
CA GLY A 241 -8.38 11.13 3.68
C GLY A 241 -7.04 11.76 4.11
N PHE A 242 -6.99 13.10 4.07
CA PHE A 242 -5.80 13.89 4.45
C PHE A 242 -5.46 13.77 5.93
N ALA A 243 -6.44 13.82 6.84
CA ALA A 243 -6.18 13.73 8.27
C ALA A 243 -5.51 12.39 8.69
N PRO A 244 -6.01 11.22 8.25
CA PRO A 244 -5.28 9.95 8.43
C PRO A 244 -3.84 9.96 7.90
N ALA A 245 -3.63 10.47 6.68
CA ALA A 245 -2.28 10.55 6.12
C ALA A 245 -1.37 11.48 6.93
N LEU A 246 -1.87 12.62 7.41
CA LEU A 246 -1.13 13.54 8.26
C LEU A 246 -0.77 12.94 9.62
N ASN A 247 -1.69 12.21 10.26
CA ASN A 247 -1.40 11.50 11.51
C ASN A 247 -0.31 10.44 11.31
N ALA A 248 -0.42 9.67 10.22
CA ALA A 248 0.59 8.70 9.82
C ALA A 248 1.96 9.37 9.59
N LEU A 249 2.02 10.49 8.87
CA LEU A 249 3.25 11.26 8.65
C LEU A 249 3.84 11.81 9.95
N GLY A 250 3.00 12.31 10.87
CA GLY A 250 3.41 12.74 12.20
C GLY A 250 4.06 11.58 12.96
N GLY A 251 3.43 10.41 12.95
CA GLY A 251 3.98 9.21 13.57
C GLY A 251 5.29 8.74 12.93
N LEU A 252 5.42 8.82 11.60
CA LEU A 252 6.68 8.53 10.92
C LEU A 252 7.78 9.53 11.28
N SER A 253 7.44 10.81 11.46
CA SER A 253 8.40 11.84 11.85
C SER A 253 9.02 11.55 13.22
N GLU A 254 8.25 11.00 14.16
CA GLU A 254 8.75 10.60 15.48
C GLU A 254 9.77 9.46 15.39
N VAL A 255 9.51 8.48 14.52
CA VAL A 255 10.26 7.21 14.54
C VAL A 255 11.34 7.06 13.47
N LEU A 256 11.29 7.84 12.40
CA LEU A 256 12.33 7.89 11.36
C LEU A 256 13.41 8.95 11.67
N GLY A 257 13.27 9.67 12.79
CA GLY A 257 14.08 10.83 13.15
C GLY A 257 13.77 12.06 12.29
N GLY A 258 13.98 13.25 12.86
CA GLY A 258 14.05 14.49 12.10
C GLY A 258 15.25 14.47 11.16
N ALA A 259 15.14 15.06 9.97
CA ALA A 259 16.31 15.26 9.12
C ALA A 259 17.36 16.04 9.92
N SER A 260 18.51 15.42 10.19
CA SER A 260 19.74 16.16 10.48
C SER A 260 20.30 16.68 9.16
#